data_AF-A0A554N272-F1
#
_entry.id   AF-A0A554N272-F1
#
_cell.length_a   1.000
_cell.length_b   1.000
_cell.length_c   1.000
_cell.angle_alpha   90.00
_cell.angle_beta   90.00
_cell.angle_gamma   90.00
#
_symmetry.space_group_name_H-M   'P 1'
#
loop_
_entity.id
_entity.type
_entity.pdbx_description
1 polymer ?
#
loop_
_entity_poly.entity_id
_entity_poly.type
_entity_poly.pdbx_seq_one_letter_code
_entity_poly.pdbx_strand_id
1 'polypeptide(L)'
;MPLRNPPARSPRACEPATVIRTSLHLVEQQVQNHPGRNPMQKRLAAGGAVTLGVAAVIVLGSATAASAHVSATATSTAANSYTTATFSVPHGCDGSPTTKIQFQVPESVIEVTPTVNPNWTITKATEPYTDPSASDEDHAETAAERVTSVTYTAKTPLPADERDTFALSFSLPDGKVGDLVEFPAIQTCEKGSVEWNQEQKAGEAEPEHPAPSITLTAAEATDDDGDPIAATPTAEAAGTTASSDPDLVGRFLGLGGLVLGAVALVVAVAGTRRRSSAK
;
A
#
# COMPACT_ATOMS: atom_id res chain seq x y z
N MET A 1 -3.68 -3.18 -70.22
CA MET A 1 -3.01 -4.48 -70.49
C MET A 1 -2.68 -5.15 -69.16
N PRO A 2 -2.56 -6.50 -69.11
CA PRO A 2 -3.03 -7.26 -67.95
C PRO A 2 -1.96 -7.73 -66.95
N LEU A 3 -2.46 -8.03 -65.76
CA LEU A 3 -1.97 -8.94 -64.71
C LEU A 3 -1.01 -10.04 -65.18
N ARG A 4 0.02 -10.33 -64.37
CA ARG A 4 0.62 -11.68 -64.21
C ARG A 4 1.41 -11.85 -62.89
N ASN A 5 0.72 -12.38 -61.90
CA ASN A 5 1.25 -13.37 -60.93
C ASN A 5 1.07 -14.78 -61.56
N PRO A 6 1.35 -15.94 -60.92
CA PRO A 6 2.11 -16.22 -59.69
C PRO A 6 3.45 -16.91 -60.06
N PRO A 7 3.91 -18.12 -59.63
CA PRO A 7 3.27 -19.26 -58.95
C PRO A 7 3.57 -19.37 -57.43
N ALA A 8 3.24 -20.50 -56.82
CA ALA A 8 3.51 -20.87 -55.42
C ALA A 8 3.77 -22.38 -55.27
N ARG A 9 4.35 -22.82 -54.12
CA ARG A 9 4.22 -24.13 -53.39
C ARG A 9 5.36 -24.20 -52.33
N SER A 10 5.17 -24.45 -51.03
CA SER A 10 4.45 -25.53 -50.29
C SER A 10 5.15 -26.90 -50.35
N PRO A 11 4.98 -27.82 -49.37
CA PRO A 11 4.81 -27.67 -47.89
C PRO A 11 5.62 -28.75 -47.10
N ARG A 12 5.17 -29.11 -45.88
CA ARG A 12 5.55 -30.20 -44.93
C ARG A 12 6.50 -29.74 -43.81
N ALA A 13 6.21 -29.83 -42.50
CA ALA A 13 5.55 -30.84 -41.65
C ALA A 13 6.42 -32.05 -41.28
N CYS A 14 6.82 -32.15 -40.00
CA CYS A 14 6.61 -33.31 -39.12
C CYS A 14 7.13 -33.06 -37.69
N GLU A 15 6.36 -33.55 -36.72
CA GLU A 15 6.69 -33.79 -35.30
C GLU A 15 7.71 -34.95 -35.15
N PRO A 16 8.25 -35.33 -33.95
CA PRO A 16 7.50 -35.50 -32.70
C PRO A 16 8.17 -35.10 -31.37
N ALA A 17 7.34 -35.14 -30.33
CA ALA A 17 7.71 -35.05 -28.92
C ALA A 17 8.80 -36.07 -28.49
N THR A 18 9.57 -35.72 -27.45
CA THR A 18 10.41 -36.67 -26.69
C THR A 18 10.09 -36.56 -25.20
N VAL A 19 9.46 -37.60 -24.67
CA VAL A 19 9.25 -37.81 -23.24
C VAL A 19 10.48 -38.48 -22.66
N ILE A 20 11.08 -37.90 -21.61
CA ILE A 20 12.08 -38.58 -20.77
C ILE A 20 11.60 -38.60 -19.32
N ARG A 21 10.85 -39.65 -18.98
CA ARG A 21 10.97 -40.29 -17.66
C ARG A 21 12.28 -41.07 -17.65
N THR A 22 12.99 -41.15 -16.51
CA THR A 22 13.61 -42.40 -16.00
C THR A 22 14.28 -42.19 -14.62
N SER A 23 13.95 -43.09 -13.69
CA SER A 23 14.70 -43.55 -12.50
C SER A 23 15.31 -42.55 -11.49
N LEU A 24 14.50 -42.26 -10.46
CA LEU A 24 14.74 -42.71 -9.07
C LEU A 24 16.08 -43.45 -8.85
N HIS A 25 16.99 -42.89 -8.05
CA HIS A 25 18.13 -43.62 -7.48
C HIS A 25 17.98 -43.74 -5.96
N LEU A 26 17.81 -44.99 -5.53
CA LEU A 26 17.78 -45.42 -4.13
C LEU A 26 19.22 -45.47 -3.60
N VAL A 27 19.54 -44.68 -2.57
CA VAL A 27 20.77 -44.88 -1.79
C VAL A 27 20.41 -45.61 -0.50
N GLU A 28 20.51 -46.92 -0.54
CA GLU A 28 20.37 -47.79 0.63
C GLU A 28 21.78 -48.02 1.21
N GLN A 29 22.05 -47.52 2.43
CA GLN A 29 23.31 -47.78 3.12
C GLN A 29 23.10 -48.74 4.29
N GLN A 30 23.93 -49.79 4.28
CA GLN A 30 23.80 -50.99 5.10
C GLN A 30 24.24 -50.74 6.55
N VAL A 31 23.48 -51.26 7.53
CA VAL A 31 23.96 -51.46 8.91
C VAL A 31 23.73 -52.91 9.31
N GLN A 32 24.76 -53.55 9.86
CA GLN A 32 24.82 -55.02 9.97
C GLN A 32 23.92 -55.62 11.05
N ASN A 33 23.53 -56.87 10.80
CA ASN A 33 22.78 -57.74 11.68
C ASN A 33 23.66 -58.24 12.86
N HIS A 34 23.11 -58.32 14.08
CA HIS A 34 23.66 -59.10 15.21
C HIS A 34 22.48 -59.61 16.09
N PRO A 35 22.31 -60.93 16.28
CA PRO A 35 21.24 -61.47 17.13
C PRO A 35 21.70 -61.68 18.59
N GLY A 36 20.96 -61.20 19.58
CA GLY A 36 21.37 -61.31 20.99
C GLY A 36 20.29 -61.09 22.06
N ARG A 37 19.59 -62.17 22.43
CA ARG A 37 18.96 -62.46 23.74
C ARG A 37 18.23 -61.34 24.51
N ASN A 38 16.89 -61.43 24.48
CA ASN A 38 15.99 -61.13 25.62
C ASN A 38 16.43 -61.92 26.90
N PRO A 39 16.14 -61.48 28.16
CA PRO A 39 14.74 -61.39 28.61
C PRO A 39 14.33 -60.40 29.75
N MET A 40 13.09 -59.90 29.61
CA MET A 40 12.03 -59.76 30.64
C MET A 40 12.10 -58.65 31.73
N GLN A 41 10.88 -58.19 32.10
CA GLN A 41 10.51 -57.30 33.23
C GLN A 41 10.75 -55.79 33.00
N LYS A 42 9.78 -54.86 33.20
CA LYS A 42 8.45 -54.89 33.84
C LYS A 42 7.39 -54.18 32.99
N ARG A 43 6.12 -54.60 33.13
CA ARG A 43 4.95 -53.83 32.66
C ARG A 43 4.59 -52.75 33.69
N LEU A 44 4.55 -51.49 33.26
CA LEU A 44 3.66 -50.43 33.74
C LEU A 44 3.15 -49.76 32.45
N ALA A 45 1.94 -50.11 32.01
CA ALA A 45 0.67 -49.51 32.44
C ALA A 45 0.49 -48.12 31.82
N ALA A 46 -0.54 -48.00 30.97
CA ALA A 46 -0.82 -46.85 30.14
C ALA A 46 -1.04 -45.55 30.92
N GLY A 47 -0.50 -44.46 30.38
CA GLY A 47 -0.83 -43.08 30.75
C GLY A 47 -0.95 -42.26 29.47
N GLY A 48 -2.07 -42.38 28.77
CA GLY A 48 -2.31 -41.65 27.53
C GLY A 48 -2.69 -40.20 27.81
N ALA A 49 -1.93 -39.26 27.25
CA ALA A 49 -2.34 -37.88 27.06
C ALA A 49 -1.71 -37.37 25.75
N VAL A 50 -2.37 -37.68 24.63
CA VAL A 50 -2.03 -37.11 23.32
C VAL A 50 -2.47 -35.65 23.33
N THR A 51 -1.58 -34.72 23.68
CA THR A 51 -1.80 -33.29 23.47
C THR A 51 -1.44 -32.93 22.02
N LEU A 52 -2.25 -33.41 21.09
CA LEU A 52 -2.38 -32.81 19.76
C LEU A 52 -3.11 -31.48 19.95
N GLY A 53 -2.36 -30.38 20.04
CA GLY A 53 -2.87 -29.02 20.16
C GLY A 53 -2.02 -28.10 19.30
N VAL A 54 -2.42 -27.93 18.04
CA VAL A 54 -1.69 -27.11 17.07
C VAL A 54 -1.71 -25.65 17.51
N ALA A 55 -0.54 -25.11 17.83
CA ALA A 55 -0.30 -23.68 18.00
C ALA A 55 0.81 -23.19 17.06
N ALA A 56 0.85 -23.73 15.84
CA ALA A 56 1.45 -23.02 14.71
C ALA A 56 0.54 -21.85 14.38
N VAL A 57 0.71 -20.72 15.08
CA VAL A 57 0.10 -19.45 14.68
C VAL A 57 0.70 -19.12 13.33
N ILE A 58 -0.04 -19.40 12.27
CA ILE A 58 0.22 -18.84 10.95
C ILE A 58 -0.01 -17.34 11.13
N VAL A 59 1.08 -16.61 11.35
CA VAL A 59 1.11 -15.19 11.03
C VAL A 59 0.94 -15.14 9.52
N LEU A 60 -0.32 -15.07 9.09
CA LEU A 60 -0.66 -14.68 7.74
C LEU A 60 -0.04 -13.30 7.58
N GLY A 61 1.05 -13.25 6.82
CA GLY A 61 1.71 -12.00 6.56
C GLY A 61 0.71 -11.09 5.88
N SER A 62 0.35 -10.00 6.55
CA SER A 62 0.41 -8.71 5.88
C SER A 62 1.86 -8.53 5.42
N ALA A 63 2.23 -9.23 4.34
CA ALA A 63 3.30 -8.77 3.50
C ALA A 63 2.87 -7.36 3.15
N THR A 64 3.61 -6.38 3.67
CA THR A 64 3.57 -5.04 3.13
C THR A 64 4.07 -5.19 1.70
N ALA A 65 3.14 -5.44 0.78
CA ALA A 65 3.40 -5.30 -0.64
C ALA A 65 4.04 -3.93 -0.77
N ALA A 66 5.29 -3.89 -1.26
CA ALA A 66 5.98 -2.63 -1.44
C ALA A 66 5.07 -1.77 -2.30
N SER A 67 4.57 -0.65 -1.76
CA SER A 67 3.40 0.04 -2.31
C SER A 67 3.66 0.40 -3.76
N ALA A 68 3.06 -0.38 -4.67
CA ALA A 68 3.24 -0.27 -6.12
C ALA A 68 2.32 0.80 -6.70
N HIS A 69 1.29 1.19 -5.95
CA HIS A 69 0.27 2.13 -6.40
C HIS A 69 0.75 3.57 -6.27
N VAL A 70 0.42 4.38 -7.27
CA VAL A 70 0.49 5.84 -7.12
C VAL A 70 -0.47 6.25 -6.02
N SER A 71 0.03 6.97 -5.02
CA SER A 71 -0.72 7.30 -3.80
C SER A 71 -0.61 8.80 -3.51
N ALA A 72 -1.67 9.37 -2.93
CA ALA A 72 -1.71 10.77 -2.50
C ALA A 72 -1.66 10.87 -0.98
N THR A 73 -0.87 11.80 -0.45
CA THR A 73 -0.91 12.22 0.96
C THR A 73 -1.12 13.72 1.04
N ALA A 74 -2.11 14.17 1.80
CA ALA A 74 -2.53 15.57 1.85
C ALA A 74 -2.18 16.21 3.20
N THR A 75 -1.82 17.50 3.22
CA THR A 75 -1.56 18.24 4.48
C THR A 75 -2.83 18.56 5.26
N SER A 76 -3.95 18.69 4.56
CA SER A 76 -5.32 18.73 5.10
C SER A 76 -6.23 17.85 4.25
N THR A 77 -7.29 17.33 4.85
CA THR A 77 -8.38 16.59 4.18
C THR A 77 -9.75 17.21 4.40
N ALA A 78 -9.86 18.31 5.14
CA ALA A 78 -11.14 18.95 5.45
C ALA A 78 -11.79 19.55 4.20
N ALA A 79 -13.08 19.35 4.01
CA ALA A 79 -13.83 19.99 2.94
C ALA A 79 -13.68 21.53 2.99
N ASN A 80 -13.60 22.18 1.83
CA ASN A 80 -13.31 23.62 1.65
C ASN A 80 -11.96 24.13 2.19
N SER A 81 -11.09 23.26 2.73
CA SER A 81 -9.76 23.66 3.22
C SER A 81 -8.69 23.68 2.12
N TYR A 82 -7.64 24.48 2.31
CA TYR A 82 -6.49 24.50 1.41
C TYR A 82 -5.51 23.37 1.76
N THR A 83 -4.99 22.66 0.75
CA THR A 83 -4.13 21.50 0.96
C THR A 83 -2.96 21.44 -0.02
N THR A 84 -1.86 20.84 0.40
CA THR A 84 -0.81 20.33 -0.49
C THR A 84 -0.90 18.81 -0.54
N ALA A 85 -1.31 18.27 -1.68
CA ALA A 85 -1.30 16.84 -1.95
C ALA A 85 0.05 16.42 -2.56
N THR A 86 0.75 15.52 -1.90
CA THR A 86 1.96 14.88 -2.40
C THR A 86 1.63 13.53 -3.01
N PHE A 87 1.78 13.43 -4.33
CA PHE A 87 1.64 12.19 -5.08
C PHE A 87 2.98 11.45 -5.13
N SER A 88 2.97 10.17 -4.77
CA SER A 88 4.15 9.29 -4.75
C SER A 88 4.09 8.32 -5.92
N VAL A 89 5.09 8.32 -6.82
CA VAL A 89 5.20 7.36 -7.93
C VAL A 89 6.33 6.38 -7.62
N PRO A 90 6.02 5.13 -7.23
CA PRO A 90 6.96 4.23 -6.56
C PRO A 90 7.99 3.53 -7.47
N HIS A 91 7.67 3.33 -8.75
CA HIS A 91 8.49 2.60 -9.71
C HIS A 91 8.11 2.95 -11.16
N GLY A 92 8.84 2.39 -12.12
CA GLY A 92 8.54 2.47 -13.56
C GLY A 92 7.52 1.43 -14.05
N CYS A 93 7.02 1.59 -15.29
CA CYS A 93 6.04 0.70 -15.92
C CYS A 93 6.71 -0.61 -16.36
N ASP A 94 6.31 -1.77 -15.84
CA ASP A 94 6.89 -3.09 -16.19
C ASP A 94 8.44 -3.13 -16.15
N GLY A 95 9.06 -2.39 -15.21
CA GLY A 95 10.52 -2.27 -15.12
C GLY A 95 11.15 -1.30 -16.14
N SER A 96 10.36 -0.50 -16.84
CA SER A 96 10.81 0.57 -17.75
C SER A 96 10.84 1.94 -17.06
N PRO A 97 11.91 2.74 -17.23
CA PRO A 97 12.01 4.09 -16.65
C PRO A 97 10.86 5.01 -17.01
N THR A 98 10.42 5.86 -16.06
CA THR A 98 9.32 6.81 -16.25
C THR A 98 9.79 8.08 -16.93
N THR A 99 9.09 8.52 -17.97
CA THR A 99 9.42 9.70 -18.77
C THR A 99 8.43 10.85 -18.56
N LYS A 100 7.18 10.57 -18.17
CA LYS A 100 6.14 11.57 -17.93
C LYS A 100 5.10 11.07 -16.92
N ILE A 101 4.66 11.95 -16.02
CA ILE A 101 3.46 11.77 -15.20
C ILE A 101 2.48 12.90 -15.54
N GLN A 102 1.23 12.56 -15.78
CA GLN A 102 0.15 13.54 -15.93
C GLN A 102 -0.94 13.27 -14.89
N PHE A 103 -1.22 14.24 -14.03
CA PHE A 103 -2.36 14.21 -13.11
C PHE A 103 -3.52 14.95 -13.77
N GLN A 104 -4.66 14.28 -13.89
CA GLN A 104 -5.93 14.92 -14.25
C GLN A 104 -6.49 15.59 -12.99
N VAL A 105 -6.94 16.83 -13.15
CA VAL A 105 -7.53 17.62 -12.05
C VAL A 105 -9.05 17.45 -12.14
N PRO A 106 -9.73 17.02 -11.07
CA PRO A 106 -11.19 16.86 -11.09
C PRO A 106 -11.89 18.22 -11.24
N GLU A 107 -13.07 18.25 -11.85
CA GLU A 107 -13.82 19.50 -12.11
C GLU A 107 -14.13 20.30 -10.83
N SER A 108 -14.16 19.63 -9.68
CA SER A 108 -14.36 20.21 -8.36
C SER A 108 -13.15 20.99 -7.83
N VAL A 109 -11.99 20.94 -8.50
CA VAL A 109 -10.77 21.68 -8.16
C VAL A 109 -10.45 22.67 -9.29
N ILE A 110 -10.58 23.96 -8.99
CA ILE A 110 -10.48 25.03 -10.00
C ILE A 110 -9.02 25.44 -10.25
N GLU A 111 -8.31 25.82 -9.18
CA GLU A 111 -6.91 26.24 -9.27
C GLU A 111 -5.96 25.19 -8.71
N VAL A 112 -4.86 24.94 -9.44
CA VAL A 112 -3.77 24.08 -8.98
C VAL A 112 -2.42 24.78 -9.19
N THR A 113 -1.66 24.86 -8.09
CA THR A 113 -0.27 25.34 -8.06
C THR A 113 0.68 24.15 -7.82
N PRO A 114 1.36 23.67 -8.87
CA PRO A 114 2.36 22.62 -8.73
C PRO A 114 3.64 23.16 -8.08
N THR A 115 4.18 22.40 -7.14
CA THR A 115 5.52 22.65 -6.58
C THR A 115 6.58 22.34 -7.64
N VAL A 116 7.60 23.21 -7.73
CA VAL A 116 8.73 23.04 -8.65
C VAL A 116 9.53 21.80 -8.24
N ASN A 117 9.59 20.80 -9.11
CA ASN A 117 10.50 19.66 -8.96
C ASN A 117 11.72 19.86 -9.90
N PRO A 118 12.97 19.86 -9.39
CA PRO A 118 14.17 20.11 -10.20
C PRO A 118 14.42 19.06 -11.30
N ASN A 119 13.92 17.83 -11.13
CA ASN A 119 14.14 16.73 -12.08
C ASN A 119 13.18 16.76 -13.29
N TRP A 120 12.13 17.60 -13.25
CA TRP A 120 11.04 17.60 -14.22
C TRP A 120 10.78 18.99 -14.80
N THR A 121 10.10 19.01 -15.94
CA THR A 121 9.54 20.19 -16.59
C THR A 121 8.02 20.12 -16.44
N ILE A 122 7.40 21.21 -15.97
CA ILE A 122 5.98 21.25 -15.62
C ILE A 122 5.22 22.00 -16.71
N THR A 123 4.11 21.43 -17.17
CA THR A 123 3.09 22.13 -17.96
C THR A 123 1.71 21.96 -17.32
N LYS A 124 0.86 22.97 -17.47
CA LYS A 124 -0.56 22.91 -17.10
C LYS A 124 -1.40 22.99 -18.37
N ALA A 125 -2.49 22.23 -18.41
CA ALA A 125 -3.59 22.52 -19.33
C ALA A 125 -4.68 23.27 -18.56
N THR A 126 -5.30 24.24 -19.22
CA THR A 126 -6.41 25.03 -18.69
C THR A 126 -7.57 25.05 -19.65
N GLU A 127 -8.77 25.34 -19.15
CA GLU A 127 -9.93 25.66 -19.98
C GLU A 127 -10.82 26.71 -19.30
N PRO A 128 -11.70 27.39 -20.06
CA PRO A 128 -12.61 28.39 -19.50
C PRO A 128 -13.48 27.83 -18.37
N TYR A 129 -13.65 28.65 -17.34
CA TYR A 129 -14.45 28.40 -16.16
C TYR A 129 -15.30 29.63 -15.85
N THR A 130 -16.54 29.38 -15.45
CA THR A 130 -17.47 30.39 -14.98
C THR A 130 -17.86 29.98 -13.57
N ASP A 131 -17.61 30.85 -12.60
CA ASP A 131 -18.01 30.59 -11.22
C ASP A 131 -19.55 30.58 -11.13
N PRO A 132 -20.19 29.50 -10.64
CA PRO A 132 -21.65 29.44 -10.54
C PRO A 132 -22.23 30.41 -9.49
N SER A 133 -21.40 31.05 -8.68
CA SER A 133 -21.78 32.11 -7.73
C SER A 133 -21.64 33.53 -8.29
N ALA A 134 -21.02 33.71 -9.47
CA ALA A 134 -20.88 35.03 -10.08
C ALA A 134 -22.23 35.56 -10.62
N SER A 135 -22.62 36.75 -10.17
CA SER A 135 -23.75 37.50 -10.73
C SER A 135 -23.41 38.13 -12.09
N ASP A 136 -24.39 38.11 -13.02
CA ASP A 136 -24.27 38.65 -14.39
C ASP A 136 -23.82 40.13 -14.47
N GLU A 137 -23.93 40.89 -13.37
CA GLU A 137 -23.61 42.32 -13.32
C GLU A 137 -22.11 42.62 -13.12
N ASP A 138 -21.30 41.65 -12.66
CA ASP A 138 -19.88 41.89 -12.28
C ASP A 138 -18.84 41.39 -13.30
N HIS A 139 -19.20 40.55 -14.28
CA HIS A 139 -18.24 39.87 -15.17
C HIS A 139 -18.51 40.07 -16.66
N ALA A 140 -18.03 41.19 -17.21
CA ALA A 140 -17.89 41.43 -18.65
C ALA A 140 -16.47 41.13 -19.20
N GLU A 141 -15.49 40.91 -18.32
CA GLU A 141 -14.06 40.91 -18.66
C GLU A 141 -13.42 39.55 -18.33
N THR A 142 -13.22 38.72 -19.36
CA THR A 142 -12.59 37.37 -19.35
C THR A 142 -13.23 36.33 -18.43
N ALA A 143 -13.69 35.21 -19.01
CA ALA A 143 -13.95 34.00 -18.23
C ALA A 143 -12.66 33.56 -17.52
N ALA A 144 -12.78 33.14 -16.26
CA ALA A 144 -11.66 32.57 -15.53
C ALA A 144 -11.15 31.29 -16.21
N GLU A 145 -9.96 30.83 -15.86
CA GLU A 145 -9.44 29.54 -16.35
C GLU A 145 -9.29 28.57 -15.18
N ARG A 146 -9.83 27.34 -15.32
CA ARG A 146 -9.51 26.25 -14.40
C ARG A 146 -8.41 25.35 -14.94
N VAL A 147 -7.61 24.76 -14.06
CA VAL A 147 -6.58 23.78 -14.44
C VAL A 147 -7.23 22.43 -14.66
N THR A 148 -7.06 21.83 -15.84
CA THR A 148 -7.62 20.50 -16.18
C THR A 148 -6.61 19.37 -16.02
N SER A 149 -5.32 19.66 -16.17
CA SER A 149 -4.25 18.70 -15.85
C SER A 149 -2.94 19.38 -15.52
N VAL A 150 -2.12 18.69 -14.73
CA VAL A 150 -0.71 19.04 -14.49
C VAL A 150 0.17 17.91 -15.01
N THR A 151 1.08 18.24 -15.91
CA THR A 151 2.00 17.27 -16.53
C THR A 151 3.44 17.57 -16.13
N TYR A 152 4.10 16.56 -15.56
CA TYR A 152 5.52 16.54 -15.29
C TYR A 152 6.21 15.69 -16.36
N THR A 153 7.15 16.28 -17.12
CA THR A 153 8.00 15.56 -18.09
C THR A 153 9.43 15.48 -17.56
N ALA A 154 10.00 14.28 -17.51
CA ALA A 154 11.31 14.04 -16.89
C ALA A 154 12.43 14.68 -17.73
N LYS A 155 13.38 15.37 -17.08
CA LYS A 155 14.61 15.88 -17.76
C LYS A 155 15.59 14.74 -18.04
N THR A 156 15.60 13.75 -17.15
CA THR A 156 16.23 12.43 -17.28
C THR A 156 15.19 11.42 -16.80
N PRO A 157 14.93 10.31 -17.51
CA PRO A 157 13.93 9.33 -17.08
C PRO A 157 14.20 8.83 -15.66
N LEU A 158 13.16 8.78 -14.82
CA LEU A 158 13.22 8.23 -13.46
C LEU A 158 13.47 6.71 -13.58
N PRO A 159 14.56 6.16 -13.01
CA PRO A 159 14.86 4.73 -13.03
C PRO A 159 13.69 3.88 -12.52
N ALA A 160 13.55 2.68 -13.05
CA ALA A 160 12.36 1.87 -12.79
C ALA A 160 12.27 1.34 -11.34
N ASP A 161 13.38 1.32 -10.62
CA ASP A 161 13.53 0.94 -9.21
C ASP A 161 13.65 2.14 -8.26
N GLU A 162 13.50 3.37 -8.76
CA GLU A 162 13.50 4.60 -7.99
C GLU A 162 12.10 5.25 -7.92
N ARG A 163 11.86 6.00 -6.84
CA ARG A 163 10.62 6.72 -6.54
C ARG A 163 10.86 8.21 -6.55
N ASP A 164 9.93 8.98 -7.15
CA ASP A 164 9.86 10.44 -7.00
C ASP A 164 8.48 10.86 -6.46
N THR A 165 8.37 12.13 -6.07
CA THR A 165 7.16 12.74 -5.51
C THR A 165 6.81 14.06 -6.19
N PHE A 166 5.51 14.31 -6.33
CA PHE A 166 4.95 15.47 -7.02
C PHE A 166 3.96 16.15 -6.09
N ALA A 167 4.20 17.40 -5.70
CA ALA A 167 3.30 18.12 -4.80
C ALA A 167 2.45 19.14 -5.55
N LEU A 168 1.13 19.05 -5.41
CA LEU A 168 0.13 19.96 -5.97
C LEU A 168 -0.59 20.67 -4.81
N SER A 169 -0.70 22.00 -4.91
CA SER A 169 -1.34 22.85 -3.90
C SER A 169 -2.63 23.44 -4.44
N PHE A 170 -3.76 23.22 -3.75
CA PHE A 170 -5.12 23.57 -4.20
C PHE A 170 -6.12 23.60 -3.04
N SER A 171 -7.30 24.18 -3.28
CA SER A 171 -8.45 24.09 -2.35
C SER A 171 -9.20 22.77 -2.57
N LEU A 172 -9.46 22.02 -1.48
CA LEU A 172 -10.38 20.90 -1.51
C LEU A 172 -11.82 21.43 -1.74
N PRO A 173 -12.65 20.70 -2.49
CA PRO A 173 -14.04 21.08 -2.69
C PRO A 173 -14.88 20.95 -1.42
N ASP A 174 -16.10 21.47 -1.48
CA ASP A 174 -17.16 21.06 -0.56
C ASP A 174 -17.53 19.60 -0.77
N GLY A 175 -18.03 18.94 0.28
CA GLY A 175 -18.39 17.53 0.20
C GLY A 175 -18.78 16.90 1.54
N LYS A 176 -19.17 15.62 1.49
CA LYS A 176 -19.50 14.83 2.68
C LYS A 176 -18.27 14.09 3.18
N VAL A 177 -18.25 13.82 4.47
CA VAL A 177 -17.22 12.97 5.09
C VAL A 177 -17.21 11.60 4.41
N GLY A 178 -16.07 11.20 3.88
CA GLY A 178 -15.91 9.95 3.12
C GLY A 178 -16.00 10.09 1.60
N ASP A 179 -16.43 11.24 1.05
CA ASP A 179 -16.35 11.50 -0.39
C ASP A 179 -14.87 11.50 -0.84
N LEU A 180 -14.57 10.99 -2.04
CA LEU A 180 -13.22 10.92 -2.60
C LEU A 180 -12.98 12.05 -3.60
N VAL A 181 -11.87 12.78 -3.42
CA VAL A 181 -11.31 13.68 -4.43
C VAL A 181 -10.21 12.93 -5.16
N GLU A 182 -10.53 12.38 -6.33
CA GLU A 182 -9.63 11.56 -7.13
C GLU A 182 -8.82 12.40 -8.13
N PHE A 183 -7.56 12.04 -8.35
CA PHE A 183 -6.67 12.64 -9.35
C PHE A 183 -6.13 11.57 -10.30
N PRO A 184 -6.95 11.07 -11.25
CA PRO A 184 -6.54 10.02 -12.17
C PRO A 184 -5.22 10.36 -12.89
N ALA A 185 -4.24 9.46 -12.82
CA ALA A 185 -2.89 9.73 -13.30
C ALA A 185 -2.49 8.84 -14.48
N ILE A 186 -1.82 9.41 -15.48
CA ILE A 186 -1.23 8.67 -16.60
C ILE A 186 0.28 8.67 -16.45
N GLN A 187 0.84 7.49 -16.22
CA GLN A 187 2.28 7.27 -16.15
C GLN A 187 2.78 6.76 -17.51
N THR A 188 3.61 7.56 -18.18
CA THR A 188 4.29 7.16 -19.42
C THR A 188 5.73 6.79 -19.12
N CYS A 189 6.18 5.68 -19.67
CA CYS A 189 7.54 5.18 -19.54
C CYS A 189 8.23 5.10 -20.91
N GLU A 190 9.52 4.75 -20.94
CA GLU A 190 10.23 4.52 -22.22
C GLU A 190 9.59 3.38 -23.04
N LYS A 191 8.94 2.43 -22.36
CA LYS A 191 8.14 1.35 -22.93
C LYS A 191 6.79 1.33 -22.23
N GLY A 192 5.73 1.55 -22.99
CA GLY A 192 4.35 1.48 -22.49
C GLY A 192 3.97 2.61 -21.52
N SER A 193 2.82 2.42 -20.89
CA SER A 193 2.20 3.35 -19.95
C SER A 193 1.23 2.63 -19.04
N VAL A 194 1.00 3.17 -17.84
CA VAL A 194 0.00 2.73 -16.87
C VAL A 194 -1.00 3.85 -16.64
N GLU A 195 -2.29 3.52 -16.61
CA GLU A 195 -3.37 4.44 -16.23
C GLU A 195 -3.82 4.12 -14.79
N TRP A 196 -3.53 5.05 -13.89
CA TRP A 196 -3.96 5.03 -12.49
C TRP A 196 -5.31 5.74 -12.38
N ASN A 197 -6.37 5.07 -12.83
CA ASN A 197 -7.72 5.64 -13.00
C ASN A 197 -8.85 4.72 -12.52
N GLN A 198 -8.54 3.62 -11.82
CA GLN A 198 -9.54 2.66 -11.38
C GLN A 198 -10.17 3.10 -10.04
N GLU A 199 -11.50 3.14 -9.98
CA GLU A 199 -12.26 3.48 -8.77
C GLU A 199 -12.16 2.37 -7.70
N GLN A 200 -11.90 2.73 -6.44
CA GLN A 200 -12.03 1.79 -5.32
C GLN A 200 -13.50 1.62 -4.93
N LYS A 201 -14.06 0.43 -5.18
CA LYS A 201 -15.43 0.10 -4.76
C LYS A 201 -15.47 -0.44 -3.33
N ALA A 202 -16.47 -0.01 -2.56
CA ALA A 202 -16.64 -0.42 -1.18
C ALA A 202 -16.95 -1.92 -1.07
N GLY A 203 -16.10 -2.68 -0.37
CA GLY A 203 -16.28 -4.12 -0.16
C GLY A 203 -15.79 -5.01 -1.32
N GLU A 204 -15.26 -4.42 -2.40
CA GLU A 204 -14.52 -5.16 -3.44
C GLU A 204 -13.02 -5.21 -3.10
N ALA A 205 -12.25 -6.01 -3.86
CA ALA A 205 -10.80 -6.03 -3.75
C ALA A 205 -10.19 -4.69 -4.19
N GLU A 206 -8.95 -4.42 -3.79
CA GLU A 206 -8.21 -3.26 -4.29
C GLU A 206 -7.95 -3.42 -5.82
N PRO A 207 -8.21 -2.39 -6.64
CA PRO A 207 -7.88 -2.41 -8.06
C PRO A 207 -6.37 -2.56 -8.31
N GLU A 208 -5.98 -2.96 -9.52
CA GLU A 208 -4.55 -3.10 -9.90
C GLU A 208 -3.89 -1.72 -10.12
N HIS A 209 -4.67 -0.74 -10.61
CA HIS A 209 -4.20 0.62 -10.89
C HIS A 209 -5.18 1.67 -10.36
N PRO A 210 -5.36 1.75 -9.02
CA PRO A 210 -6.33 2.67 -8.43
C PRO A 210 -5.97 4.13 -8.72
N ALA A 211 -6.99 4.99 -8.84
CA ALA A 211 -6.77 6.43 -8.90
C ALA A 211 -6.24 6.94 -7.54
N PRO A 212 -5.16 7.74 -7.50
CA PRO A 212 -4.72 8.35 -6.25
C PRO A 212 -5.76 9.37 -5.80
N SER A 213 -6.21 9.26 -4.55
CA SER A 213 -7.35 10.01 -4.05
C SER A 213 -7.16 10.53 -2.64
N ILE A 214 -7.96 11.53 -2.26
CA ILE A 214 -8.01 12.13 -0.94
C ILE A 214 -9.44 11.96 -0.41
N THR A 215 -9.60 11.26 0.71
CA THR A 215 -10.89 11.14 1.39
C THR A 215 -11.19 12.42 2.18
N LEU A 216 -12.32 13.06 1.91
CA LEU A 216 -12.73 14.27 2.62
C LEU A 216 -13.10 13.96 4.08
N THR A 217 -12.60 14.80 4.98
CA THR A 217 -13.09 14.92 6.36
C THR A 217 -14.02 16.12 6.47
N ALA A 218 -14.67 16.28 7.64
CA ALA A 218 -15.56 17.40 7.88
C ALA A 218 -14.83 18.73 7.66
N ALA A 219 -15.53 19.73 7.12
CA ALA A 219 -15.02 21.09 7.06
C ALA A 219 -14.59 21.56 8.46
N GLU A 220 -13.54 22.36 8.53
CA GLU A 220 -13.18 23.04 9.77
C GLU A 220 -14.31 24.00 10.14
N ALA A 221 -14.75 23.96 11.40
CA ALA A 221 -15.79 24.85 11.87
C ALA A 221 -15.21 26.27 11.99
N THR A 222 -15.95 27.27 11.52
CA THR A 222 -15.63 28.69 11.67
C THR A 222 -16.68 29.37 12.56
N ASP A 223 -16.30 30.45 13.24
CA ASP A 223 -17.27 31.35 13.87
C ASP A 223 -17.91 32.31 12.84
N ASP A 224 -18.80 33.19 13.32
CA ASP A 224 -19.48 34.20 12.50
C ASP A 224 -18.51 35.24 11.87
N ASP A 225 -17.28 35.36 12.39
CA ASP A 225 -16.23 36.24 11.85
C ASP A 225 -15.31 35.50 10.84
N GLY A 226 -15.49 34.18 10.67
CA GLY A 226 -14.75 33.34 9.73
C GLY A 226 -13.43 32.79 10.28
N ASP A 227 -13.12 33.01 11.55
CA ASP A 227 -11.94 32.43 12.19
C ASP A 227 -12.20 30.94 12.51
N PRO A 228 -11.19 30.06 12.40
CA PRO A 228 -11.36 28.64 12.72
C PRO A 228 -11.59 28.49 14.23
N ILE A 229 -12.80 28.07 14.62
CA ILE A 229 -13.10 27.75 16.01
C ILE A 229 -12.36 26.47 16.38
N ALA A 230 -11.21 26.65 17.04
CA ALA A 230 -10.40 25.59 17.58
C ALA A 230 -11.28 24.61 18.36
N ALA A 231 -11.47 23.42 17.81
CA ALA A 231 -12.26 22.36 18.40
C ALA A 231 -11.62 21.95 19.73
N THR A 232 -12.06 22.60 20.81
CA THR A 232 -11.66 22.23 22.17
C THR A 232 -12.13 20.80 22.36
N PRO A 233 -11.23 19.83 22.62
CA PRO A 233 -11.66 18.46 22.83
C PRO A 233 -12.47 18.42 24.12
N THR A 234 -13.79 18.37 23.98
CA THR A 234 -14.71 18.15 25.10
C THR A 234 -14.44 16.76 25.65
N ALA A 235 -13.59 16.70 26.67
CA ALA A 235 -13.29 15.50 27.44
C ALA A 235 -14.47 15.14 28.35
N GLU A 236 -15.60 14.80 27.74
CA GLU A 236 -16.75 14.19 28.43
C GLU A 236 -16.38 12.76 28.80
N ALA A 237 -16.14 12.52 30.09
CA ALA A 237 -15.62 11.24 30.55
C ALA A 237 -16.73 10.18 30.73
N ALA A 238 -16.91 9.30 29.72
CA ALA A 238 -17.60 8.02 29.91
C ALA A 238 -17.19 6.97 28.86
N GLY A 239 -16.67 5.82 29.32
CA GLY A 239 -16.52 4.62 28.50
C GLY A 239 -15.08 4.11 28.34
N THR A 240 -14.69 3.13 29.17
CA THR A 240 -13.47 2.35 28.94
C THR A 240 -13.68 1.35 27.80
N THR A 241 -13.38 1.77 26.57
CA THR A 241 -13.15 0.86 25.43
C THR A 241 -11.68 0.94 25.04
N ALA A 242 -11.04 -0.21 24.90
CA ALA A 242 -9.59 -0.29 24.71
C ALA A 242 -9.20 0.25 23.33
N SER A 243 -8.47 1.36 23.29
CA SER A 243 -7.78 1.83 22.09
C SER A 243 -6.76 0.77 21.66
N SER A 244 -6.93 0.22 20.45
CA SER A 244 -6.02 -0.74 19.84
C SER A 244 -4.74 -0.08 19.34
N ASP A 245 -4.03 0.60 20.24
CA ASP A 245 -2.77 1.27 19.96
C ASP A 245 -1.61 0.26 20.10
N PRO A 246 -0.96 -0.15 19.00
CA PRO A 246 0.03 -1.22 19.03
C PRO A 246 1.26 -0.85 19.87
N ASP A 247 1.57 0.43 20.06
CA ASP A 247 2.69 0.89 20.88
C ASP A 247 2.42 0.67 22.39
N LEU A 248 1.16 0.87 22.82
CA LEU A 248 0.75 0.54 24.19
C LEU A 248 0.73 -0.97 24.43
N VAL A 249 0.19 -1.77 23.51
CA VAL A 249 0.21 -3.24 23.62
C VAL A 249 1.65 -3.76 23.66
N GLY A 250 2.53 -3.24 22.79
CA GLY A 250 3.96 -3.56 22.81
C GLY A 250 4.65 -3.21 24.14
N ARG A 251 4.37 -2.03 24.71
CA ARG A 251 4.88 -1.62 26.02
C ARG A 251 4.36 -2.48 27.17
N PHE A 252 3.07 -2.81 27.22
CA PHE A 252 2.50 -3.64 28.28
C PHE A 252 3.02 -5.09 28.20
N LEU A 253 3.16 -5.66 27.00
CA LEU A 253 3.77 -6.99 26.83
C LEU A 253 5.26 -6.99 27.18
N GLY A 254 6.00 -5.95 26.80
CA GLY A 254 7.42 -5.78 27.15
C GLY A 254 7.65 -5.67 28.66
N LEU A 255 6.87 -4.84 29.35
CA LEU A 255 6.92 -4.71 30.81
C LEU A 255 6.47 -5.98 31.54
N GLY A 256 5.39 -6.62 31.08
CA GLY A 256 4.91 -7.90 31.64
C GLY A 256 5.95 -9.01 31.51
N GLY A 257 6.59 -9.13 30.33
CA GLY A 257 7.69 -10.07 30.09
C GLY A 257 8.90 -9.82 30.99
N LEU A 258 9.28 -8.56 31.22
CA LEU A 258 10.39 -8.18 32.10
C LEU A 258 10.12 -8.53 33.57
N VAL A 259 8.89 -8.29 34.06
CA VAL A 259 8.50 -8.65 35.43
C VAL A 259 8.50 -10.17 35.64
N LEU A 260 7.93 -10.94 34.69
CA LEU A 260 7.95 -12.40 34.76
C LEU A 260 9.39 -12.96 34.67
N GLY A 261 10.24 -12.40 33.82
CA GLY A 261 11.66 -12.74 33.74
C GLY A 261 12.42 -12.48 35.05
N ALA A 262 12.17 -11.35 35.70
CA ALA A 262 12.77 -11.02 36.99
C ALA A 262 12.33 -11.99 38.11
N VAL A 263 11.04 -12.35 38.17
CA VAL A 263 10.53 -13.34 39.13
C VAL A 263 11.14 -14.73 38.88
N ALA A 264 11.22 -15.17 37.62
CA ALA A 264 11.85 -16.44 37.27
C ALA A 264 13.34 -16.48 37.67
N LEU A 265 14.08 -15.38 37.48
CA LEU A 265 15.47 -15.24 37.90
C LEU A 265 15.61 -15.36 39.44
N VAL A 266 14.76 -14.67 40.21
CA VAL A 266 14.76 -14.74 41.67
C VAL A 266 14.46 -16.16 42.17
N VAL A 267 13.47 -16.84 41.57
CA VAL A 267 13.13 -18.23 41.92
C VAL A 267 14.28 -19.19 41.57
N ALA A 268 14.94 -19.01 40.42
CA ALA A 268 16.10 -19.81 40.04
C ALA A 268 17.29 -19.62 41.00
N VAL A 269 17.60 -18.38 41.40
CA VAL A 269 18.67 -18.07 42.36
C VAL A 269 18.34 -18.59 43.77
N ALA A 270 17.08 -18.51 44.20
CA ALA A 270 16.64 -19.11 45.47
C ALA A 270 16.72 -20.65 45.43
N GLY A 271 16.37 -21.27 44.30
CA GLY A 271 16.42 -22.71 44.09
C GLY A 271 17.85 -23.27 44.07
N THR A 272 18.82 -22.57 43.46
CA THR A 272 20.22 -22.97 43.48
C THR A 272 20.83 -22.82 44.88
N ARG A 273 20.58 -21.71 45.58
CA ARG A 273 21.05 -21.51 46.97
C ARG A 273 20.55 -22.60 47.92
N ARG A 274 19.27 -23.01 47.84
CA ARG A 274 18.73 -24.10 48.67
C ARG A 274 19.39 -25.46 48.42
N ARG A 275 19.85 -25.75 47.19
CA ARG A 275 20.60 -26.98 46.88
C ARG A 275 22.02 -26.94 47.46
N SER A 276 22.67 -25.78 47.47
CA SER A 276 24.01 -25.61 48.07
C SER A 276 24.02 -25.74 49.60
N SER A 277 22.88 -25.52 50.27
CA SER A 277 22.73 -25.70 51.73
C SER A 277 22.28 -27.12 52.14
N ALA A 278 22.16 -28.05 51.20
CA ALA A 278 21.69 -29.42 51.42
C ALA A 278 22.76 -30.48 51.12
N LYS A 279 24.04 -30.11 51.26
CA LYS A 279 25.21 -30.96 51.05
C LYS A 279 26.28 -30.70 52.10
#